data_AF-A0A3M5U9P2-F1
#
_entry.id   AF-A0A3M5U9P2-F1
#
_cell.length_a   1.000
_cell.length_b   1.000
_cell.length_c   1.000
_cell.angle_alpha   90.00
_cell.angle_beta   90.00
_cell.angle_gamma   90.00
#
_symmetry.space_group_name_H-M   'P 1'
#
loop_
_entity.id
_entity.type
_entity.pdbx_description
1 polymer ?
#
loop_
_entity_poly.entity_id
_entity_poly.type
_entity_poly.pdbx_seq_one_letter_code
_entity_poly.pdbx_strand_id
1 'polypeptide(L)' 'MNFDCDTNVVEVSIRRFRAKIDDPFETKLIHTLRGVGYVLEVRE' A
#
# COMPACT_ATOMS: atom_id res chain seq x y z
N MET A 1 -6.34 17.81 -16.06
CA MET A 1 -5.72 16.96 -15.03
C MET A 1 -6.31 15.56 -15.17
N ASN A 2 -5.70 14.71 -16.00
CA ASN A 2 -6.06 13.29 -16.06
C ASN A 2 -4.89 12.55 -15.41
N PHE A 3 -5.08 12.14 -14.15
CA PHE A 3 -4.10 11.39 -13.35
C PHE A 3 -4.48 9.89 -13.33
N ASP A 4 -5.09 9.40 -14.40
CA ASP A 4 -5.64 8.05 -14.47
C ASP A 4 -4.59 6.97 -14.79
N CYS A 5 -3.36 7.34 -15.21
CA CYS A 5 -2.29 6.37 -15.47
C CYS A 5 -1.42 6.05 -14.23
N ASP A 6 -1.22 6.99 -13.30
CA ASP A 6 -0.29 6.78 -12.16
C ASP A 6 -0.89 5.94 -11.03
N THR A 7 -2.22 5.94 -10.88
CA THR A 7 -2.90 5.15 -9.83
C THR A 7 -2.57 3.66 -9.94
N ASN A 8 -2.44 3.15 -11.16
CA ASN A 8 -2.07 1.76 -11.40
C ASN A 8 -0.65 1.44 -10.91
N VAL A 9 0.31 2.35 -11.15
CA VAL A 9 1.71 2.17 -10.74
C VAL A 9 1.84 2.16 -9.23
N VAL A 10 1.10 3.04 -8.53
CA VAL A 10 1.07 3.06 -7.06
C VAL A 10 0.52 1.74 -6.52
N GLU A 11 -0.59 1.25 -7.07
CA GLU A 11 -1.21 0.00 -6.60
C GLU A 11 -0.30 -1.22 -6.81
N VAL A 12 0.34 -1.32 -7.98
CA VAL A 12 1.33 -2.38 -8.27
C VAL A 12 2.55 -2.27 -7.36
N SER A 13 3.03 -1.06 -7.09
CA SER A 13 4.19 -0.84 -6.22
C SER A 13 3.87 -1.22 -4.78
N ILE A 14 2.73 -0.81 -4.24
CA ILE A 14 2.26 -1.18 -2.91
C ILE A 14 2.06 -2.70 -2.81
N ARG A 15 1.51 -3.35 -3.83
CA ARG A 15 1.35 -4.82 -3.85
C ARG A 15 2.69 -5.54 -3.82
N ARG A 16 3.66 -5.11 -4.63
CA ARG A 16 5.03 -5.67 -4.63
C ARG A 16 5.75 -5.40 -3.32
N PHE A 17 5.51 -4.24 -2.71
CA PHE A 17 6.10 -3.87 -1.44
C PHE A 17 5.54 -4.72 -0.31
N ARG A 18 4.21 -4.90 -0.23
CA ARG A 18 3.54 -5.82 0.69
C ARG A 18 4.08 -7.25 0.57
N ALA A 19 4.26 -7.76 -0.64
CA ALA A 19 4.83 -9.10 -0.85
C ALA A 19 6.25 -9.28 -0.26
N LYS A 20 7.03 -8.20 -0.11
CA LYS A 20 8.39 -8.23 0.42
C LYS A 20 8.45 -7.99 1.92
N ILE A 21 7.62 -7.12 2.45
CA ILE A 21 7.74 -6.60 3.83
C ILE A 21 6.53 -6.86 4.73
N ASP A 22 5.42 -7.35 4.19
CA ASP A 22 4.16 -7.53 4.90
C ASP A 22 3.72 -9.01 4.86
N ASP A 23 3.92 -9.70 3.73
CA ASP A 23 3.63 -11.14 3.56
C ASP A 23 4.46 -12.08 4.46
N PRO A 24 5.79 -11.88 4.64
CA PRO A 24 6.59 -12.74 5.50
C PRO A 24 6.57 -12.33 6.99
N PHE A 25 5.85 -11.26 7.36
CA PHE A 25 5.80 -10.75 8.73
C PHE A 25 4.38 -10.87 9.29
N GLU A 26 4.25 -11.21 10.57
CA GLU A 26 2.94 -11.38 11.21
C GLU A 26 2.22 -10.03 11.42
N THR A 27 3.00 -8.97 11.64
CA THR A 27 2.50 -7.60 11.81
C THR A 27 2.41 -6.88 10.46
N LYS A 28 1.19 -6.55 10.06
CA LYS A 28 0.94 -5.78 8.83
C LYS A 28 1.13 -4.30 9.09
N LEU A 29 2.00 -3.65 8.33
CA LEU A 29 2.30 -2.22 8.49
C LEU A 29 1.54 -1.36 7.48
N ILE A 30 1.20 -1.90 6.31
CA ILE A 30 0.62 -1.12 5.22
C ILE A 30 -0.90 -1.19 5.28
N HIS A 31 -1.54 -0.10 5.70
CA HIS A 31 -2.99 0.03 5.75
C HIS A 31 -3.52 0.92 4.62
N THR A 32 -4.69 0.58 4.10
CA THR A 32 -5.36 1.34 3.04
C THR A 32 -6.44 2.23 3.65
N LEU A 33 -6.30 3.54 3.45
CA LEU A 33 -7.28 4.56 3.85
C LEU A 33 -8.09 4.97 2.62
N ARG A 34 -9.35 4.53 2.55
CA ARG A 34 -10.22 4.76 1.40
C ARG A 34 -10.41 6.26 1.17
N GLY A 35 -10.12 6.73 -0.05
CA GLY A 35 -10.23 8.14 -0.44
C GLY A 35 -9.08 9.03 0.00
N VAL A 36 -8.07 8.48 0.69
CA VAL A 36 -6.90 9.23 1.18
C VAL A 36 -5.58 8.64 0.64
N GLY A 37 -5.44 7.30 0.66
CA GLY A 37 -4.24 6.62 0.18
C GLY A 37 -3.83 5.44 1.05
N TYR A 38 -2.53 5.33 1.34
CA TYR A 38 -1.96 4.27 2.16
C TYR A 38 -1.20 4.89 3.34
N VAL A 39 -1.21 4.21 4.49
CA VAL A 39 -0.47 4.61 5.68
C VAL A 39 0.41 3.45 6.14
N LEU A 40 1.60 3.78 6.61
CA LEU A 40 2.54 2.84 7.22
C LEU A 40 2.48 3.05 8.74
N GLU A 41 1.78 2.17 9.45
CA GLU A 41 1.54 2.29 10.89
C GLU A 41 1.56 0.89 11.52
N VAL A 42 2.12 0.77 12.72
CA VAL A 42 1.96 -0.44 13.54
C VAL A 42 0.63 -0.33 14.27
N ARG A 43 -0.32 -1.19 13.92
CA ARG A 43 -1.57 -1.33 14.67
C ARG A 43 -1.45 -2.50 15.65
N GLU A 44 -1.43 -2.17 16.94
CA GLU A 44 -1.54 -3.13 18.04
C GLU A 44 -2.94 -3.74 18.13
#